data_AF-A0A7C7QLB1-F1
#
_entry.id   AF-A0A7C7QLB1-F1
#
_cell.length_a   1.000
_cell.length_b   1.000
_cell.length_c   1.000
_cell.angle_alpha   90.00
_cell.angle_beta   90.00
_cell.angle_gamma   90.00
#
_symmetry.space_group_name_H-M   'P 1'
#
loop_
_entity.id
_entity.type
_entity.pdbx_description
1 polymer ?
#
loop_
_entity_poly.entity_id
_entity_poly.type
_entity_poly.pdbx_seq_one_letter_code
_entity_poly.pdbx_strand_id
1 'polypeptide(L)'
;MAEEIKPTLESLPGVGEATARKLCEAGYRTVESLAVATVAELREVAEIGETQAKKIIAAAREAAEIGLFVTADKVLERRKKVGLITTGSTQLDDLLGGGVETQAVTEVFGEFGSGKCVSRDTPVYYLNDETPHILSIEDTYEHYRQISGERPFEEGTVVSTPNVKVLSLIDGRLRPSDAPYIYRERVKRLLQLKTKRGRVIKLTGKHRLLTLTEDGLKWVKATKLRAGAPMAVPPKITHTPATSPKLSLDDAYFSGLYVAGGSGPEIFTTNEKVLAWIKSYLTKKFGPPPTIHKDERHERTVYRIVLRKQALRFLGDLTKCTSREKFVPEVILGSSDEIVKHFLAGYIEGGGSIGCVIELSTKSERLFTEISYLLLRLGVHGTGLHKDTHHRLVIDGDDRVKISKLPFKSIAPRAPTLSSSSFLGYPAVLVSFLRKSYREIFGGGRGPITKTIGRKSCGDETFYHVLTRSRIFKHQAFISNKTVSKIKTIFSNQLGRLKQLKEMVSEMSSDKEFRVLAHELPFPLTSVAPRLGIKSCSIQNYILRRAPHKISQLRKEIGAEIDTRLNKLERAIRTLGAVSELDWDMVENIEEIEYDDYVYDFVVPDGRCFVGGHQPTLLHNTQLAHQLSINVQLPP
;
A
#
# COMPACT_ATOMS: atom_id res chain seq x y z
N MET A 1 7.80 40.21 -46.43
CA MET A 1 9.22 40.04 -46.01
C MET A 1 9.67 38.71 -46.55
N ALA A 2 10.83 38.66 -47.20
CA ALA A 2 11.34 37.46 -47.87
C ALA A 2 11.44 36.27 -46.90
N GLU A 3 11.07 35.07 -47.33
CA GLU A 3 11.40 33.84 -46.62
C GLU A 3 12.93 33.73 -46.56
N GLU A 4 13.50 33.81 -45.35
CA GLU A 4 14.91 33.50 -45.13
C GLU A 4 15.14 32.03 -45.45
N ILE A 5 15.86 31.76 -46.54
CA ILE A 5 16.28 30.42 -46.94
C ILE A 5 17.23 29.90 -45.87
N LYS A 6 16.77 28.94 -45.04
CA LYS A 6 17.63 28.29 -44.04
C LYS A 6 18.82 27.63 -44.76
N PRO A 7 20.07 27.84 -44.28
CA PRO A 7 21.24 27.26 -44.91
C PRO A 7 21.15 25.73 -44.86
N THR A 8 21.29 25.09 -46.01
CA THR A 8 21.38 23.63 -46.12
C THR A 8 22.82 23.18 -45.85
N LEU A 9 23.04 21.92 -45.49
CA LEU A 9 24.39 21.40 -45.20
C LEU A 9 25.37 21.60 -46.37
N GLU A 10 24.87 21.50 -47.61
CA GLU A 10 25.62 21.69 -48.85
C GLU A 10 25.98 23.16 -49.14
N SER A 11 25.33 24.10 -48.43
CA SER A 11 25.66 25.53 -48.53
C SER A 11 26.87 25.91 -47.69
N LEU A 12 27.40 25.00 -46.85
CA LEU A 12 28.54 25.27 -45.99
C LEU A 12 29.88 25.16 -46.75
N PRO A 13 30.78 26.16 -46.62
CA PRO A 13 32.10 26.10 -47.22
C PRO A 13 32.87 24.84 -46.80
N GLY A 14 33.27 24.03 -47.79
CA GLY A 14 34.01 22.78 -47.57
C GLY A 14 33.15 21.53 -47.39
N VAL A 15 31.82 21.64 -47.54
CA VAL A 15 30.88 20.52 -47.57
C VAL A 15 30.32 20.36 -48.99
N GLY A 16 30.82 19.36 -49.72
CA GLY A 16 30.21 18.91 -50.98
C GLY A 16 29.13 17.85 -50.76
N GLU A 17 28.41 17.46 -51.81
CA GLU A 17 27.33 16.46 -51.77
C GLU A 17 27.73 15.14 -51.09
N ALA A 18 28.94 14.64 -51.36
CA ALA A 18 29.47 13.42 -50.74
C ALA A 18 29.71 13.57 -49.23
N THR A 19 30.19 14.74 -48.78
CA THR A 19 30.42 15.04 -47.36
C THR A 19 29.09 15.28 -46.64
N ALA A 20 28.13 15.94 -47.30
CA ALA A 20 26.79 16.15 -46.76
C ALA A 20 26.06 14.82 -46.53
N ARG A 21 26.17 13.84 -47.45
CA ARG A 21 25.60 12.50 -47.25
C ARG A 21 26.21 11.79 -46.04
N LYS A 22 27.54 11.83 -45.88
CA LYS A 22 28.21 11.24 -44.71
C LYS A 22 27.75 11.88 -43.39
N LEU A 23 27.61 13.21 -43.37
CA LEU A 23 27.11 13.93 -42.19
C LEU A 23 25.65 13.56 -41.87
N CYS A 24 24.80 13.44 -42.89
CA CYS A 24 23.41 13.00 -42.73
C CYS A 24 23.29 11.56 -42.23
N GLU A 25 24.13 10.64 -42.72
CA GLU A 25 24.23 9.25 -42.28
C GLU A 25 24.73 9.15 -40.84
N ALA A 26 25.66 10.02 -40.45
CA ALA A 26 26.15 10.20 -39.08
C ALA A 26 25.16 10.90 -38.13
N GLY A 27 23.99 11.32 -38.62
CA GLY A 27 22.93 11.93 -37.82
C GLY A 27 22.92 13.47 -37.78
N TYR A 28 23.90 14.13 -38.41
CA TYR A 28 23.99 15.59 -38.52
C TYR A 28 23.20 16.09 -39.73
N ARG A 29 21.90 16.26 -39.55
CA ARG A 29 20.95 16.62 -40.62
C ARG A 29 20.70 18.13 -40.75
N THR A 30 21.18 18.93 -39.81
CA THR A 30 20.99 20.39 -39.82
C THR A 30 22.29 21.13 -39.50
N VAL A 31 22.39 22.39 -39.94
CA VAL A 31 23.57 23.24 -39.70
C VAL A 31 23.79 23.47 -38.20
N GLU A 32 22.72 23.59 -37.42
CA GLU A 32 22.76 23.75 -35.97
C GLU A 32 23.30 22.49 -35.28
N SER A 33 22.93 21.30 -35.75
CA SER A 33 23.46 20.04 -35.23
C SER A 33 24.98 19.92 -35.43
N LEU A 34 25.49 20.47 -36.54
CA LEU A 34 26.92 20.54 -36.84
C LEU A 34 27.65 21.63 -36.06
N ALA A 35 26.98 22.75 -35.78
CA ALA A 35 27.56 23.87 -35.04
C ALA A 35 27.87 23.52 -33.57
N VAL A 36 27.07 22.63 -32.97
CA VAL A 36 27.28 22.13 -31.60
C VAL A 36 28.15 20.88 -31.53
N ALA A 37 28.49 20.27 -32.67
CA ALA A 37 29.36 19.10 -32.74
C ALA A 37 30.82 19.44 -32.37
N THR A 38 31.55 18.43 -31.94
CA THR A 38 32.99 18.52 -31.67
C THR A 38 33.82 17.97 -32.83
N VAL A 39 35.06 18.42 -32.93
CA VAL A 39 36.00 17.97 -33.98
C VAL A 39 36.28 16.47 -33.89
N ALA A 40 36.29 15.91 -32.68
CA ALA A 40 36.49 14.48 -32.46
C ALA A 40 35.31 13.65 -32.99
N GLU A 41 34.08 14.09 -32.74
CA GLU A 41 32.87 13.40 -33.21
C GLU A 41 32.79 13.34 -34.74
N LEU A 42 33.08 14.44 -35.43
CA LEU A 42 33.08 14.45 -36.90
C LEU A 42 34.21 13.62 -37.52
N ARG A 43 35.32 13.46 -36.79
CA ARG A 43 36.43 12.60 -37.22
C ARG A 43 36.08 11.12 -37.10
N GLU A 44 35.48 10.72 -35.98
CA GLU A 44 35.17 9.31 -35.70
C GLU A 44 33.91 8.83 -36.43
N VAL A 45 32.83 9.62 -36.41
CA VAL A 45 31.51 9.17 -36.88
C VAL A 45 31.30 9.47 -38.36
N ALA A 46 31.85 10.58 -38.87
CA ALA A 46 31.69 10.99 -40.27
C ALA A 46 32.96 10.79 -41.12
N GLU A 47 34.03 10.24 -40.53
CA GLU A 47 35.35 10.01 -41.16
C GLU A 47 35.95 11.27 -41.83
N ILE A 48 35.71 12.45 -41.25
CA ILE A 48 36.18 13.72 -41.79
C ILE A 48 37.56 14.07 -41.20
N GLY A 49 38.51 14.49 -42.05
CA GLY A 49 39.83 14.91 -41.60
C GLY A 49 39.77 16.10 -40.63
N GLU A 50 40.63 16.13 -39.61
CA GLU A 50 40.56 17.09 -38.50
C GLU A 50 40.55 18.57 -38.95
N THR A 51 41.37 18.92 -39.94
CA THR A 51 41.43 20.26 -40.52
C THR A 51 40.14 20.65 -41.23
N GLN A 52 39.49 19.69 -41.90
CA GLN A 52 38.22 19.90 -42.59
C GLN A 52 37.06 19.98 -41.59
N ALA A 53 37.04 19.13 -40.57
CA ALA A 53 36.04 19.16 -39.50
C ALA A 53 36.05 20.50 -38.74
N LYS A 54 37.24 21.05 -38.42
CA LYS A 54 37.37 22.39 -37.81
C LYS A 54 36.75 23.49 -38.68
N LYS A 55 37.00 23.46 -39.99
CA LYS A 55 36.44 24.43 -40.94
C LYS A 55 34.92 24.31 -41.06
N ILE A 56 34.42 23.08 -41.16
CA ILE A 56 32.99 22.81 -41.28
C ILE A 56 32.24 23.26 -40.01
N ILE A 57 32.75 22.96 -38.81
CA ILE A 57 32.12 23.38 -37.54
C ILE A 57 32.15 24.91 -37.42
N ALA A 58 33.26 25.56 -37.78
CA ALA A 58 33.35 27.02 -37.74
C ALA A 58 32.34 27.67 -38.70
N ALA A 59 32.26 27.17 -39.93
CA ALA A 59 31.28 27.63 -40.91
C ALA A 59 29.84 27.36 -40.47
N ALA A 60 29.57 26.20 -39.84
CA ALA A 60 28.26 25.87 -39.30
C ALA A 60 27.86 26.78 -38.14
N ARG A 61 28.79 27.14 -37.24
CA ARG A 61 28.53 28.09 -36.14
C ARG A 61 28.20 29.49 -36.65
N GLU A 62 28.93 29.94 -37.66
CA GLU A 62 28.70 31.23 -38.30
C GLU A 62 27.35 31.25 -39.03
N ALA A 63 27.05 30.21 -39.82
CA ALA A 63 25.79 30.08 -40.56
C ALA A 63 24.57 29.86 -39.66
N ALA A 64 24.73 29.21 -38.51
CA ALA A 64 23.66 29.01 -37.53
C ALA A 64 23.49 30.21 -36.57
N GLU A 65 24.27 31.28 -36.74
CA GLU A 65 24.30 32.43 -35.82
C GLU A 65 24.58 32.05 -34.36
N ILE A 66 25.19 30.88 -34.13
CA ILE A 66 25.48 30.36 -32.79
C ILE A 66 26.70 31.10 -32.24
N GLY A 67 26.46 31.94 -31.23
CA GLY A 67 27.51 32.74 -30.56
C GLY A 67 27.58 34.19 -31.03
N LEU A 68 26.68 34.66 -31.89
CA LEU A 68 26.55 36.09 -32.19
C LEU A 68 25.93 36.84 -31.00
N PHE A 69 26.54 37.96 -30.62
CA PHE A 69 26.00 38.82 -29.57
C PHE A 69 24.77 39.54 -30.07
N VAL A 70 23.65 39.33 -29.40
CA VAL A 70 22.39 40.00 -29.68
C VAL A 70 22.21 41.17 -28.72
N THR A 71 21.73 42.31 -29.21
CA THR A 71 21.46 43.49 -28.40
C THR A 71 20.29 43.24 -27.42
N ALA A 72 20.32 43.89 -26.25
CA ALA A 72 19.39 43.61 -25.15
C ALA A 72 17.91 43.87 -25.52
N ASP A 73 17.64 44.85 -26.38
CA ASP A 73 16.32 45.16 -26.94
C ASP A 73 15.75 43.99 -27.75
N LYS A 74 16.57 43.36 -28.61
CA LYS A 74 16.16 42.20 -29.40
C LYS A 74 15.94 40.96 -28.53
N VAL A 75 16.76 40.77 -27.50
CA VAL A 75 16.55 39.69 -26.51
C VAL A 75 15.24 39.90 -25.75
N LEU A 76 14.92 41.14 -25.37
CA LEU A 76 13.65 41.48 -24.71
C LEU A 76 12.45 41.21 -25.62
N GLU A 77 12.53 41.59 -26.90
CA GLU A 77 11.49 41.29 -27.91
C GLU A 77 11.26 39.79 -28.07
N ARG A 78 12.34 38.99 -28.09
CA ARG A 78 12.25 37.53 -28.15
C ARG A 78 11.62 36.95 -26.89
N ARG A 79 12.00 37.43 -25.69
CA ARG A 79 11.44 36.96 -24.41
C ARG A 79 9.96 37.28 -24.26
N LYS A 80 9.46 38.37 -24.85
CA LYS A 80 8.00 38.66 -24.89
C LYS A 80 7.19 37.59 -25.63
N LYS A 81 7.83 36.79 -26.50
CA LYS A 81 7.18 35.72 -27.28
C LYS A 81 7.30 34.34 -26.60
N VAL A 82 7.92 34.24 -25.42
CA VAL A 82 8.01 32.98 -24.67
C VAL A 82 6.60 32.57 -24.24
N GLY A 83 6.21 31.37 -24.65
CA GLY A 83 4.94 30.77 -24.28
C GLY A 83 5.06 30.02 -22.96
N LEU A 84 3.94 29.85 -22.26
CA LEU A 84 3.83 29.06 -21.04
C LEU A 84 2.92 27.87 -21.30
N ILE A 85 3.43 26.66 -21.10
CA ILE A 85 2.64 25.45 -21.16
C ILE A 85 2.15 25.12 -19.76
N THR A 86 0.83 25.07 -19.58
CA THR A 86 0.23 24.62 -18.30
C THR A 86 0.64 23.17 -18.00
N THR A 87 0.98 22.92 -16.74
CA THR A 87 1.22 21.58 -16.20
C THR A 87 -0.07 20.80 -15.95
N GLY A 88 -1.24 21.42 -16.15
CA GLY A 88 -2.55 20.89 -15.79
C GLY A 88 -2.86 20.98 -14.28
N SER A 89 -1.98 21.61 -13.49
CA SER A 89 -2.17 21.86 -12.06
C SER A 89 -1.96 23.33 -11.75
N THR A 90 -3.04 24.02 -11.38
CA THR A 90 -3.01 25.47 -11.09
C THR A 90 -1.98 25.86 -10.03
N GLN A 91 -1.78 25.04 -9.00
CA GLN A 91 -0.79 25.31 -7.95
C GLN A 91 0.65 25.19 -8.45
N LEU A 92 0.91 24.27 -9.38
CA LEU A 92 2.24 24.09 -9.95
C LEU A 92 2.52 25.16 -11.01
N ASP A 93 1.51 25.54 -11.79
CA ASP A 93 1.60 26.64 -12.74
C ASP A 93 1.90 27.95 -12.00
N ASP A 94 1.20 28.27 -10.91
CA ASP A 94 1.47 29.45 -10.09
C ASP A 94 2.91 29.46 -9.54
N LEU A 95 3.43 28.30 -9.13
CA LEU A 95 4.81 28.15 -8.63
C LEU A 95 5.84 28.39 -9.74
N LEU A 96 5.54 27.97 -10.97
CA LEU A 96 6.37 28.17 -12.15
C LEU A 96 6.15 29.53 -12.83
N GLY A 97 5.29 30.40 -12.29
CA GLY A 97 5.01 31.71 -12.87
C GLY A 97 4.06 31.68 -14.08
N GLY A 98 3.22 30.65 -14.17
CA GLY A 98 2.15 30.48 -15.17
C GLY A 98 2.28 29.22 -16.03
N GLY A 99 3.36 28.44 -15.90
CA GLY A 99 3.57 27.18 -16.60
C GLY A 99 5.04 26.92 -16.96
N VAL A 100 5.30 25.85 -17.72
CA VAL A 100 6.64 25.54 -18.25
C VAL A 100 6.95 26.44 -19.43
N GLU A 101 8.05 27.18 -19.36
CA GLU A 101 8.49 28.12 -20.41
C GLU A 101 8.95 27.41 -21.68
N THR A 102 8.54 27.91 -22.84
CA THR A 102 9.06 27.48 -24.14
C THR A 102 10.42 28.12 -24.41
N GLN A 103 11.23 27.54 -25.29
CA GLN A 103 12.63 27.98 -25.54
C GLN A 103 13.54 27.87 -24.29
N ALA A 104 13.14 27.07 -23.30
CA ALA A 104 13.92 26.70 -22.13
C ALA A 104 13.95 25.17 -21.99
N VAL A 105 15.01 24.65 -21.38
CA VAL A 105 15.06 23.25 -20.94
C VAL A 105 14.64 23.24 -19.48
N THR A 106 13.50 22.61 -19.19
CA THR A 106 13.00 22.45 -17.82
C THR A 106 13.28 21.04 -17.35
N GLU A 107 14.24 20.88 -16.44
CA GLU A 107 14.54 19.61 -15.79
C GLU A 107 13.74 19.49 -14.49
N VAL A 108 13.02 18.37 -14.34
CA VAL A 108 12.34 18.03 -13.09
C VAL A 108 13.09 16.86 -12.46
N PHE A 109 13.77 17.12 -11.35
CA PHE A 109 14.42 16.09 -10.54
C PHE A 109 13.79 16.02 -9.15
N GLY A 110 13.83 14.84 -8.54
CA GLY A 110 13.37 14.59 -7.17
C GLY A 110 14.20 13.46 -6.55
N GLU A 111 13.99 13.18 -5.25
CA GLU A 111 14.63 12.03 -4.59
C GLU A 111 14.21 10.72 -5.31
N PHE A 112 15.05 10.27 -6.27
CA PHE A 112 15.00 8.96 -6.89
C PHE A 112 15.48 7.91 -5.87
N GLY A 113 14.99 6.66 -5.98
CA GLY A 113 15.70 5.52 -5.37
C GLY A 113 16.02 5.77 -3.91
N SER A 114 15.00 6.13 -3.12
CA SER A 114 15.21 6.52 -1.73
C SER A 114 15.60 5.31 -0.85
N GLY A 115 16.32 4.33 -1.40
CA GLY A 115 16.72 3.06 -0.82
C GLY A 115 15.59 2.45 -0.03
N LYS A 116 14.35 2.32 -0.55
CA LYS A 116 13.23 1.73 0.22
C LYS A 116 13.29 0.21 0.16
N CYS A 117 14.39 -0.33 0.63
CA CYS A 117 14.67 -1.72 0.48
C CYS A 117 14.44 -2.47 1.80
N VAL A 118 14.23 -3.76 1.67
CA VAL A 118 14.08 -4.72 2.76
C VAL A 118 15.26 -5.67 2.76
N SER A 119 15.51 -6.34 3.89
CA SER A 119 16.60 -7.31 3.98
C SER A 119 16.36 -8.52 3.08
N ARG A 120 17.45 -9.16 2.65
CA ARG A 120 17.47 -10.34 1.77
C ARG A 120 16.55 -11.49 2.20
N ASP A 121 16.44 -11.71 3.52
CA ASP A 121 15.65 -12.78 4.15
C ASP A 121 14.14 -12.47 4.20
N THR A 122 13.71 -11.29 3.75
CA THR A 122 12.29 -10.90 3.80
C THR A 122 11.46 -11.75 2.84
N PRO A 123 10.49 -12.55 3.33
CA PRO A 123 9.59 -13.29 2.46
C PRO A 123 8.68 -12.34 1.69
N VAL A 124 8.39 -12.62 0.43
CA VAL A 124 7.53 -11.79 -0.42
C VAL A 124 6.45 -12.63 -1.09
N TYR A 125 5.23 -12.09 -1.14
CA TYR A 125 4.12 -12.73 -1.84
C TYR A 125 4.00 -12.11 -3.23
N TYR A 126 4.30 -12.91 -4.24
CA TYR A 126 4.18 -12.52 -5.64
C TYR A 126 3.46 -13.60 -6.44
N LEU A 127 2.93 -13.20 -7.59
CA LEU A 127 2.26 -14.04 -8.56
C LEU A 127 3.14 -14.11 -9.80
N ASN A 128 3.43 -15.32 -10.28
CA ASN A 128 4.01 -15.55 -11.60
C ASN A 128 2.96 -16.27 -12.45
N ASP A 129 2.52 -15.66 -13.56
CA ASP A 129 1.40 -16.16 -14.37
C ASP A 129 0.20 -16.58 -13.50
N GLU A 130 -0.18 -15.71 -12.56
CA GLU A 130 -1.27 -15.90 -11.58
C GLU A 130 -1.05 -16.99 -10.51
N THR A 131 0.07 -17.70 -10.53
CA THR A 131 0.45 -18.68 -9.52
C THR A 131 1.16 -17.99 -8.35
N PRO A 132 0.68 -18.15 -7.10
CA PRO A 132 1.29 -17.50 -5.94
C PRO A 132 2.52 -18.23 -5.44
N HIS A 133 3.53 -17.44 -5.09
CA HIS A 133 4.77 -17.89 -4.49
C HIS A 133 5.07 -17.07 -3.23
N ILE A 134 5.70 -17.72 -2.25
CA ILE A 134 6.24 -17.09 -1.05
C ILE A 134 7.69 -17.56 -0.91
N LEU A 135 8.62 -16.71 -1.33
CA LEU A 135 10.06 -16.94 -1.23
C LEU A 135 10.72 -15.73 -0.60
N SER A 136 11.98 -15.85 -0.18
CA SER A 136 12.75 -14.65 0.17
C SER A 136 12.90 -13.76 -1.06
N ILE A 137 13.00 -12.44 -0.83
CA ILE A 137 13.18 -11.49 -1.93
C ILE A 137 14.52 -11.73 -2.66
N GLU A 138 15.54 -12.23 -1.96
CA GLU A 138 16.82 -12.65 -2.54
C GLU A 138 16.67 -13.87 -3.44
N ASP A 139 16.02 -14.94 -2.96
CA ASP A 139 15.77 -16.14 -3.80
C ASP A 139 14.97 -15.78 -5.06
N THR A 140 14.00 -14.86 -4.90
CA THR A 140 13.23 -14.34 -6.02
C THR A 140 14.12 -13.57 -7.00
N TYR A 141 14.99 -12.68 -6.50
CA TYR A 141 15.94 -11.95 -7.33
C TYR A 141 16.87 -12.90 -8.09
N GLU A 142 17.50 -13.86 -7.40
CA GLU A 142 18.46 -14.79 -8.00
C GLU A 142 17.79 -15.71 -9.04
N HIS A 143 16.54 -16.12 -8.81
CA HIS A 143 15.76 -16.87 -9.81
C HIS A 143 15.63 -16.09 -11.13
N TYR A 144 15.19 -14.83 -11.08
CA TYR A 144 15.02 -14.03 -12.29
C TYR A 144 16.35 -13.53 -12.86
N ARG A 145 17.38 -13.38 -12.04
CA ARG A 145 18.74 -13.05 -12.47
C ARG A 145 19.29 -14.14 -13.40
N GLN A 146 19.06 -15.40 -13.07
CA GLN A 146 19.46 -16.54 -13.92
C GLN A 146 18.71 -16.56 -15.26
N ILE A 147 17.49 -16.04 -15.31
CA ILE A 147 16.65 -16.03 -16.52
C ILE A 147 16.95 -14.82 -17.42
N SER A 148 16.99 -13.61 -16.85
CA SER A 148 16.99 -12.35 -17.60
C SER A 148 18.32 -11.59 -17.55
N GLY A 149 19.25 -12.03 -16.71
CA GLY A 149 20.48 -11.29 -16.37
C GLY A 149 20.22 -10.08 -15.47
N GLU A 150 21.28 -9.59 -14.84
CA GLU A 150 21.27 -8.34 -14.07
C GLU A 150 21.90 -7.20 -14.87
N ARG A 151 21.48 -5.97 -14.58
CA ARG A 151 22.04 -4.76 -15.20
C ARG A 151 22.33 -3.72 -14.12
N PRO A 152 23.43 -2.97 -14.23
CA PRO A 152 23.68 -1.81 -13.37
C PRO A 152 22.54 -0.80 -13.50
N PHE A 153 22.12 -0.24 -12.37
CA PHE A 153 21.10 0.79 -12.32
C PHE A 153 21.32 1.66 -11.08
N GLU A 154 21.64 2.93 -11.29
CA GLU A 154 22.07 3.86 -10.24
C GLU A 154 23.21 3.35 -9.36
N GLU A 155 23.02 3.31 -8.03
CA GLU A 155 23.98 2.82 -7.04
C GLU A 155 23.92 1.28 -6.88
N GLY A 156 22.99 0.61 -7.56
CA GLY A 156 22.70 -0.81 -7.42
C GLY A 156 22.55 -1.57 -8.74
N THR A 157 21.80 -2.67 -8.69
CA THR A 157 21.52 -3.52 -9.86
C THR A 157 20.04 -3.91 -9.93
N VAL A 158 19.52 -4.04 -11.16
CA VAL A 158 18.13 -4.48 -11.40
C VAL A 158 18.10 -5.76 -12.22
N VAL A 159 17.04 -6.54 -12.00
CA VAL A 159 16.69 -7.72 -12.78
C VAL A 159 15.27 -7.55 -13.30
N SER A 160 15.05 -7.95 -14.57
CA SER A 160 13.72 -7.96 -15.19
C SER A 160 12.91 -9.16 -14.73
N THR A 161 11.64 -8.91 -14.38
CA THR A 161 10.69 -9.91 -13.88
C THR A 161 9.41 -9.89 -14.71
N PRO A 162 9.46 -10.41 -15.96
CA PRO A 162 8.28 -10.48 -16.82
C PRO A 162 7.19 -11.34 -16.14
N ASN A 163 5.93 -10.93 -16.29
CA ASN A 163 4.74 -11.60 -15.75
C ASN A 163 4.67 -11.71 -14.22
N VAL A 164 5.55 -11.01 -13.48
CA VAL A 164 5.47 -10.95 -12.02
C VAL A 164 4.50 -9.86 -11.60
N LYS A 165 3.55 -10.24 -10.74
CA LYS A 165 2.64 -9.31 -10.06
C LYS A 165 2.79 -9.41 -8.57
N VAL A 166 2.70 -8.30 -7.87
CA VAL A 166 2.64 -8.25 -6.40
C VAL A 166 1.32 -7.67 -5.93
N LEU A 167 0.99 -7.89 -4.66
CA LEU A 167 -0.24 -7.32 -4.08
C LEU A 167 0.01 -5.89 -3.58
N SER A 168 -0.59 -4.92 -4.26
CA SER A 168 -0.48 -3.49 -3.96
C SER A 168 -1.76 -2.92 -3.39
N LEU A 169 -1.65 -1.88 -2.57
CA LEU A 169 -2.80 -1.18 -1.99
C LEU A 169 -3.29 -0.07 -2.92
N ILE A 170 -4.32 -0.37 -3.72
CA ILE A 170 -4.98 0.57 -4.64
C ILE A 170 -6.38 0.87 -4.12
N ASP A 171 -6.69 2.16 -3.89
CA ASP A 171 -7.96 2.63 -3.33
C ASP A 171 -8.37 1.95 -2.01
N GLY A 172 -7.37 1.61 -1.18
CA GLY A 172 -7.57 0.94 0.10
C GLY A 172 -7.81 -0.57 -0.01
N ARG A 173 -7.72 -1.17 -1.21
CA ARG A 173 -7.86 -2.62 -1.40
C ARG A 173 -6.59 -3.21 -2.00
N LEU A 174 -6.28 -4.44 -1.61
CA LEU A 174 -5.19 -5.18 -2.23
C LEU A 174 -5.61 -5.66 -3.61
N ARG A 175 -4.82 -5.32 -4.61
CA ARG A 175 -4.97 -5.78 -6.00
C ARG A 175 -3.62 -6.20 -6.54
N PRO A 176 -3.57 -7.21 -7.42
CA PRO A 176 -2.37 -7.49 -8.19
C PRO A 176 -1.93 -6.25 -8.98
N SER A 177 -0.64 -5.98 -9.00
CA SER A 177 -0.02 -4.92 -9.81
C SER A 177 1.29 -5.44 -10.37
N ASP A 178 1.62 -5.01 -11.59
CA ASP A 178 2.83 -5.48 -12.26
C ASP A 178 4.08 -5.00 -11.51
N ALA A 179 5.00 -5.94 -11.33
CA ALA A 179 6.31 -5.69 -10.76
C ALA A 179 7.36 -6.08 -11.81
N PRO A 180 7.66 -5.22 -12.81
CA PRO A 180 8.54 -5.55 -13.92
C PRO A 180 10.02 -5.68 -13.55
N TYR A 181 10.43 -5.18 -12.39
CA TYR A 181 11.82 -5.30 -11.93
C TYR A 181 11.92 -5.59 -10.43
N ILE A 182 13.06 -6.17 -10.05
CA ILE A 182 13.54 -6.21 -8.66
C ILE A 182 14.88 -5.48 -8.63
N TYR A 183 15.03 -4.54 -7.70
CA TYR A 183 16.24 -3.76 -7.45
C TYR A 183 16.99 -4.33 -6.25
N ARG A 184 18.32 -4.24 -6.25
CA ARG A 184 19.15 -4.47 -5.07
C ARG A 184 20.32 -3.49 -4.96
N GLU A 185 20.77 -3.23 -3.74
CA GLU A 185 21.95 -2.42 -3.40
C GLU A 185 22.59 -2.92 -2.09
N ARG A 186 23.86 -2.58 -1.81
CA ARG A 186 24.49 -2.92 -0.51
C ARG A 186 24.33 -1.79 0.49
N VAL A 187 23.98 -2.12 1.73
CA VAL A 187 23.91 -1.14 2.83
C VAL A 187 24.58 -1.67 4.09
N LYS A 188 25.18 -0.75 4.86
CA LYS A 188 25.88 -1.10 6.10
C LYS A 188 24.95 -1.39 7.27
N ARG A 189 23.82 -0.69 7.34
CA ARG A 189 22.92 -0.70 8.51
C ARG A 189 21.45 -0.75 8.09
N LEU A 190 20.64 -1.41 8.91
CA LEU A 190 19.19 -1.52 8.76
C LEU A 190 18.49 -1.07 10.03
N LEU A 191 17.20 -0.74 9.92
CA LEU A 191 16.31 -0.68 11.07
C LEU A 191 15.56 -2.01 11.19
N GLN A 192 15.61 -2.59 12.39
CA GLN A 192 14.77 -3.70 12.79
C GLN A 192 13.55 -3.16 13.55
N LEU A 193 12.37 -3.31 12.95
CA LEU A 193 11.09 -2.94 13.53
C LEU A 193 10.39 -4.20 14.05
N LYS A 194 9.99 -4.17 15.33
CA LYS A 194 9.19 -5.20 15.98
C LYS A 194 7.82 -4.64 16.34
N THR A 195 6.77 -5.45 16.18
CA THR A 195 5.41 -5.06 16.54
C THR A 195 4.83 -5.93 17.66
N LYS A 196 3.79 -5.42 18.32
CA LYS A 196 3.11 -6.14 19.42
C LYS A 196 2.48 -7.46 18.99
N ARG A 197 2.12 -7.62 17.72
CA ARG A 197 1.61 -8.90 17.18
C ARG A 197 2.70 -9.80 16.60
N GLY A 198 3.97 -9.51 16.89
CA GLY A 198 5.09 -10.40 16.60
C GLY A 198 5.81 -10.18 15.28
N ARG A 199 5.42 -9.17 14.48
CA ARG A 199 6.07 -8.93 13.18
C ARG A 199 7.48 -8.43 13.43
N VAL A 200 8.43 -8.99 12.70
CA VAL A 200 9.82 -8.53 12.65
C VAL A 200 10.12 -8.14 11.21
N ILE A 201 10.45 -6.87 10.99
CA ILE A 201 10.70 -6.32 9.66
C ILE A 201 12.05 -5.61 9.69
N LYS A 202 12.97 -5.98 8.81
CA LYS A 202 14.26 -5.33 8.64
C LYS A 202 14.23 -4.53 7.35
N LEU A 203 14.39 -3.22 7.47
CA LEU A 203 14.23 -2.28 6.36
C LEU A 203 15.17 -1.10 6.49
N THR A 204 15.40 -0.40 5.39
CA THR A 204 16.26 0.79 5.40
C THR A 204 15.60 1.96 6.16
N GLY A 205 16.40 2.89 6.66
CA GLY A 205 15.88 4.04 7.41
C GLY A 205 14.96 4.97 6.60
N LYS A 206 15.09 4.95 5.27
CA LYS A 206 14.29 5.74 4.33
C LYS A 206 12.96 5.04 3.96
N HIS A 207 12.82 3.73 4.22
CA HIS A 207 11.58 2.98 3.97
C HIS A 207 10.40 3.64 4.65
N ARG A 208 9.24 3.64 4.00
CA ARG A 208 8.02 4.23 4.57
C ARG A 208 7.04 3.14 4.95
N LEU A 209 6.38 3.31 6.07
CA LEU A 209 5.27 2.46 6.49
C LEU A 209 4.01 3.29 6.59
N LEU A 210 2.89 2.70 6.18
CA LEU A 210 1.60 3.36 6.24
C LEU A 210 1.14 3.39 7.70
N THR A 211 0.92 4.58 8.23
CA THR A 211 0.53 4.82 9.62
C THR A 211 -0.70 5.71 9.70
N LEU A 212 -1.41 5.62 10.82
CA LEU A 212 -2.52 6.50 11.16
C LEU A 212 -2.03 7.62 12.07
N THR A 213 -2.17 8.86 11.60
CA THR A 213 -1.85 10.08 12.34
C THR A 213 -3.12 10.84 12.71
N GLU A 214 -3.00 11.91 13.51
CA GLU A 214 -4.13 12.80 13.84
C GLU A 214 -4.73 13.52 12.61
N ASP A 215 -4.04 13.51 11.47
CA ASP A 215 -4.51 14.08 10.20
C ASP A 215 -5.02 13.02 9.20
N GLY A 216 -5.03 11.75 9.61
CA GLY A 216 -5.41 10.60 8.78
C GLY A 216 -4.23 9.71 8.39
N LEU A 217 -4.43 8.90 7.35
CA LEU A 217 -3.45 7.96 6.80
C LEU A 217 -2.27 8.70 6.16
N LYS A 218 -1.04 8.35 6.55
CA LYS A 218 0.18 8.90 5.97
C LYS A 218 1.27 7.84 5.85
N TRP A 219 2.07 7.93 4.80
CA TRP A 219 3.31 7.16 4.67
C TRP A 219 4.44 7.88 5.42
N VAL A 220 4.94 7.27 6.49
CA VAL A 220 5.96 7.87 7.37
C VAL A 220 7.25 7.05 7.30
N LYS A 221 8.40 7.74 7.21
CA LYS A 221 9.73 7.10 7.21
C LYS A 221 9.92 6.25 8.48
N ALA A 222 10.52 5.08 8.36
CA ALA A 222 10.74 4.16 9.46
C ALA A 222 11.54 4.80 10.61
N THR A 223 12.55 5.61 10.28
CA THR A 223 13.33 6.42 11.25
C THR A 223 12.49 7.39 12.09
N LYS A 224 11.30 7.80 11.63
CA LYS A 224 10.41 8.71 12.35
C LYS A 224 9.36 7.99 13.21
N LEU A 225 9.21 6.68 13.04
CA LEU A 225 8.30 5.90 13.87
C LEU A 225 8.90 5.68 15.26
N ARG A 226 8.03 5.46 16.24
CA ARG A 226 8.37 5.23 17.64
C ARG A 226 7.48 4.14 18.20
N ALA A 227 7.88 3.53 19.32
CA ALA A 227 7.05 2.59 20.05
C ALA A 227 5.66 3.20 20.33
N GLY A 228 4.60 2.41 20.13
CA GLY A 228 3.21 2.85 20.22
C GLY A 228 2.66 3.54 18.96
N ALA A 229 3.44 3.71 17.89
CA ALA A 229 2.89 4.15 16.61
C ALA A 229 2.09 3.01 15.95
N PRO A 230 0.91 3.28 15.38
CA PRO A 230 0.18 2.28 14.61
C PRO A 230 0.80 2.07 13.23
N MET A 231 0.83 0.84 12.78
CA MET A 231 1.28 0.42 11.46
C MET A 231 0.13 -0.33 10.77
N ALA A 232 -0.18 0.08 9.55
CA ALA A 232 -1.19 -0.60 8.75
C ALA A 232 -0.67 -1.95 8.26
N VAL A 233 -1.54 -2.95 8.33
CA VAL A 233 -1.29 -4.30 7.85
C VAL A 233 -2.44 -4.72 6.92
N PRO A 234 -2.18 -5.62 5.95
CA PRO A 234 -3.24 -6.10 5.07
C PRO A 234 -4.32 -6.81 5.88
N PRO A 235 -5.63 -6.52 5.71
CA PRO A 235 -6.70 -7.18 6.48
C PRO A 235 -7.06 -8.58 5.96
N LYS A 236 -6.83 -8.80 4.66
CA LYS A 236 -7.12 -10.06 3.97
C LYS A 236 -6.31 -10.07 2.69
N ILE A 237 -5.79 -11.23 2.31
CA ILE A 237 -5.24 -11.45 0.97
C ILE A 237 -6.34 -12.03 0.09
N THR A 238 -6.66 -11.35 -1.01
CA THR A 238 -7.59 -11.87 -2.02
C THR A 238 -6.79 -12.65 -3.04
N HIS A 239 -7.16 -13.91 -3.24
CA HIS A 239 -6.57 -14.78 -4.26
C HIS A 239 -7.67 -15.28 -5.18
N THR A 240 -7.50 -15.05 -6.49
CA THR A 240 -8.35 -15.65 -7.52
C THR A 240 -7.55 -16.78 -8.16
N PRO A 241 -7.97 -18.05 -8.04
CA PRO A 241 -7.22 -19.16 -8.63
C PRO A 241 -7.27 -19.09 -10.17
N ALA A 242 -6.10 -19.05 -10.81
CA ALA A 242 -5.94 -19.11 -12.26
C ALA A 242 -6.46 -20.42 -12.87
N THR A 243 -6.23 -21.51 -12.16
CA THR A 243 -6.65 -22.86 -12.54
C THR A 243 -6.79 -23.67 -11.26
N SER A 244 -7.95 -24.27 -11.01
CA SER A 244 -8.13 -25.11 -9.83
C SER A 244 -7.34 -26.41 -10.02
N PRO A 245 -6.32 -26.72 -9.20
CA PRO A 245 -5.70 -28.04 -9.27
C PRO A 245 -6.73 -29.11 -8.92
N LYS A 246 -6.54 -30.34 -9.44
CA LYS A 246 -7.36 -31.52 -9.10
C LYS A 246 -7.06 -32.00 -7.67
N LEU A 247 -7.24 -31.13 -6.67
CA LEU A 247 -7.12 -31.47 -5.25
C LEU A 247 -8.53 -31.53 -4.67
N SER A 248 -8.91 -32.65 -4.06
CA SER A 248 -10.19 -32.74 -3.36
C SER A 248 -10.12 -32.01 -2.00
N LEU A 249 -11.28 -31.65 -1.43
CA LEU A 249 -11.36 -31.05 -0.10
C LEU A 249 -10.73 -31.96 0.98
N ASP A 250 -10.94 -33.27 0.87
CA ASP A 250 -10.36 -34.25 1.79
C ASP A 250 -8.84 -34.39 1.60
N ASP A 251 -8.34 -34.20 0.38
CA ASP A 251 -6.89 -34.20 0.10
C ASP A 251 -6.18 -33.05 0.79
N ALA A 252 -6.80 -31.87 0.75
CA ALA A 252 -6.29 -30.69 1.43
C ALA A 252 -6.24 -30.92 2.94
N TYR A 253 -7.34 -31.43 3.52
CA TYR A 253 -7.40 -31.75 4.94
C TYR A 253 -6.35 -32.79 5.37
N PHE A 254 -6.20 -33.88 4.61
CA PHE A 254 -5.17 -34.89 4.88
C PHE A 254 -3.76 -34.33 4.79
N SER A 255 -3.49 -33.48 3.79
CA SER A 255 -2.19 -32.81 3.65
C SER A 255 -1.90 -31.90 4.85
N GLY A 256 -2.92 -31.20 5.37
CA GLY A 256 -2.81 -30.39 6.58
C GLY A 256 -2.42 -31.22 7.81
N LEU A 257 -3.10 -32.35 8.02
CA LEU A 257 -2.76 -33.28 9.10
C LEU A 257 -1.31 -33.77 9.00
N TYR A 258 -0.86 -34.13 7.79
CA TYR A 258 0.50 -34.60 7.58
C TYR A 258 1.54 -33.49 7.80
N VAL A 259 1.28 -32.27 7.31
CA VAL A 259 2.15 -31.12 7.59
C VAL A 259 2.25 -30.85 9.09
N ALA A 260 1.18 -31.02 9.86
CA ALA A 260 1.24 -30.88 11.31
C ALA A 260 2.03 -32.01 11.98
N GLY A 261 1.59 -33.27 11.83
CA GLY A 261 2.05 -34.40 12.64
C GLY A 261 2.77 -35.53 11.89
N GLY A 262 2.92 -35.43 10.56
CA GLY A 262 3.58 -36.44 9.73
C GLY A 262 5.11 -36.40 9.81
N SER A 263 5.73 -37.58 9.67
CA SER A 263 7.19 -37.76 9.58
C SER A 263 7.50 -39.05 8.82
N GLY A 264 8.20 -38.95 7.68
CA GLY A 264 8.52 -40.11 6.86
C GLY A 264 7.26 -40.91 6.46
N PRO A 265 7.21 -42.24 6.66
CA PRO A 265 6.04 -43.03 6.32
C PRO A 265 4.91 -42.92 7.35
N GLU A 266 5.04 -42.15 8.41
CA GLU A 266 4.15 -42.20 9.56
C GLU A 266 3.39 -40.89 9.79
N ILE A 267 2.17 -41.00 10.31
CA ILE A 267 1.40 -39.89 10.87
C ILE A 267 0.85 -40.29 12.23
N PHE A 268 0.82 -39.34 13.17
CA PHE A 268 0.41 -39.56 14.55
C PHE A 268 -0.86 -38.79 14.88
N THR A 269 -1.74 -39.39 15.69
CA THR A 269 -2.91 -38.69 16.25
C THR A 269 -3.32 -39.28 17.59
N THR A 270 -3.87 -38.46 18.48
CA THR A 270 -4.49 -38.89 19.74
C THR A 270 -6.02 -38.86 19.67
N ASN A 271 -6.59 -38.49 18.51
CA ASN A 271 -8.02 -38.27 18.35
C ASN A 271 -8.66 -39.40 17.53
N GLU A 272 -9.52 -40.19 18.18
CA GLU A 272 -10.15 -41.35 17.56
C GLU A 272 -11.05 -41.01 16.36
N LYS A 273 -11.71 -39.84 16.36
CA LYS A 273 -12.51 -39.39 15.22
C LYS A 273 -11.64 -39.08 14.01
N VAL A 274 -10.50 -38.42 14.24
CA VAL A 274 -9.52 -38.13 13.19
C VAL A 274 -8.91 -39.44 12.67
N LEU A 275 -8.59 -40.40 13.55
CA LEU A 275 -8.14 -41.73 13.15
C LEU A 275 -9.15 -42.45 12.24
N ALA A 276 -10.42 -42.49 12.64
CA ALA A 276 -11.48 -43.12 11.85
C ALA A 276 -11.63 -42.45 10.48
N TRP A 277 -11.54 -41.12 10.44
CA TRP A 277 -11.56 -40.35 9.19
C TRP A 277 -10.34 -40.66 8.31
N ILE A 278 -9.11 -40.68 8.85
CA ILE A 278 -7.89 -40.99 8.10
C ILE A 278 -8.00 -42.40 7.48
N LYS A 279 -8.47 -43.39 8.25
CA LYS A 279 -8.67 -44.75 7.77
C LYS A 279 -9.64 -44.78 6.58
N SER A 280 -10.80 -44.13 6.71
CA SER A 280 -11.81 -44.05 5.65
C SER A 280 -11.26 -43.36 4.39
N TYR A 281 -10.61 -42.21 4.55
CA TYR A 281 -10.05 -41.44 3.44
C TYR A 281 -8.96 -42.23 2.69
N LEU A 282 -7.98 -42.78 3.41
CA LEU A 282 -6.89 -43.54 2.79
C LEU A 282 -7.42 -44.78 2.08
N THR A 283 -8.41 -45.47 2.66
CA THR A 283 -9.02 -46.63 2.02
C THR A 283 -9.76 -46.25 0.73
N LYS A 284 -10.56 -45.18 0.77
CA LYS A 284 -11.31 -44.70 -0.39
C LYS A 284 -10.39 -44.24 -1.53
N LYS A 285 -9.29 -43.56 -1.21
CA LYS A 285 -8.42 -42.94 -2.21
C LYS A 285 -7.29 -43.84 -2.72
N PHE A 286 -6.69 -44.64 -1.85
CA PHE A 286 -5.47 -45.41 -2.15
C PHE A 286 -5.64 -46.93 -1.97
N GLY A 287 -6.87 -47.40 -1.72
CA GLY A 287 -7.20 -48.83 -1.68
C GLY A 287 -7.10 -49.45 -0.28
N PRO A 288 -6.24 -50.44 -0.01
CA PRO A 288 -6.30 -51.13 1.28
C PRO A 288 -5.96 -50.23 2.48
N PRO A 289 -6.53 -50.48 3.68
CA PRO A 289 -6.32 -49.63 4.85
C PRO A 289 -4.85 -49.56 5.29
N PRO A 290 -4.46 -48.46 5.96
CA PRO A 290 -3.13 -48.32 6.54
C PRO A 290 -2.92 -49.27 7.72
N THR A 291 -1.66 -49.54 8.05
CA THR A 291 -1.31 -50.26 9.29
C THR A 291 -1.39 -49.28 10.45
N ILE A 292 -2.07 -49.66 11.53
CA ILE A 292 -2.27 -48.82 12.71
C ILE A 292 -1.66 -49.53 13.91
N HIS A 293 -0.78 -48.84 14.61
CA HIS A 293 -0.24 -49.27 15.90
C HIS A 293 -0.80 -48.37 17.00
N LYS A 294 -1.24 -49.00 18.10
CA LYS A 294 -1.69 -48.31 19.30
C LYS A 294 -0.54 -48.31 20.31
N ASP A 295 -0.18 -47.13 20.81
CA ASP A 295 0.83 -46.97 21.86
C ASP A 295 0.18 -46.23 23.04
N GLU A 296 0.27 -46.80 24.23
CA GLU A 296 -0.32 -46.25 25.46
C GLU A 296 0.76 -45.49 26.22
N ARG A 297 0.72 -44.16 26.19
CA ARG A 297 1.72 -43.31 26.85
C ARG A 297 1.04 -42.36 27.83
N HIS A 298 1.45 -42.40 29.10
CA HIS A 298 1.07 -41.41 30.12
C HIS A 298 -0.43 -41.07 30.09
N GLU A 299 -1.29 -42.09 30.25
CA GLU A 299 -2.76 -41.99 30.28
C GLU A 299 -3.44 -41.54 28.96
N ARG A 300 -2.69 -41.42 27.85
CA ARG A 300 -3.25 -41.11 26.53
C ARG A 300 -2.85 -42.15 25.49
N THR A 301 -3.82 -42.54 24.67
CA THR A 301 -3.56 -43.41 23.52
C THR A 301 -3.04 -42.56 22.36
N VAL A 302 -1.87 -42.93 21.84
CA VAL A 302 -1.30 -42.38 20.61
C VAL A 302 -1.44 -43.43 19.52
N TYR A 303 -2.06 -43.05 18.40
CA TYR A 303 -2.17 -43.88 17.21
C TYR A 303 -1.08 -43.51 16.23
N ARG A 304 -0.24 -44.50 15.89
CA ARG A 304 0.76 -44.41 14.83
C ARG A 304 0.22 -45.08 13.58
N ILE A 305 0.05 -44.31 12.52
CA ILE A 305 -0.53 -44.77 11.25
C ILE A 305 0.58 -44.81 10.19
N VAL A 306 0.87 -46.00 9.66
CA VAL A 306 1.89 -46.20 8.64
C VAL A 306 1.26 -46.10 7.24
N LEU A 307 1.70 -45.11 6.48
CA LEU A 307 1.22 -44.77 5.15
C LEU A 307 1.86 -45.69 4.09
N ARG A 308 1.07 -46.09 3.11
CA ARG A 308 1.53 -46.90 1.97
C ARG A 308 2.19 -46.04 0.90
N LYS A 309 2.96 -46.68 0.00
CA LYS A 309 3.70 -46.04 -1.11
C LYS A 309 2.87 -45.04 -1.93
N GLN A 310 1.58 -45.33 -2.18
CA GLN A 310 0.71 -44.42 -2.96
C GLN A 310 0.42 -43.10 -2.23
N ALA A 311 0.15 -43.16 -0.92
CA ALA A 311 -0.05 -41.97 -0.10
C ALA A 311 1.25 -41.15 0.03
N LEU A 312 2.41 -41.83 0.13
CA LEU A 312 3.71 -41.16 0.14
C LEU A 312 4.03 -40.46 -1.18
N ARG A 313 3.73 -41.08 -2.32
CA ARG A 313 3.84 -40.44 -3.63
C ARG A 313 2.94 -39.21 -3.76
N PHE A 314 1.74 -39.26 -3.19
CA PHE A 314 0.83 -38.11 -3.15
C PHE A 314 1.38 -36.95 -2.32
N LEU A 315 2.02 -37.24 -1.18
CA LEU A 315 2.62 -36.22 -0.29
C LEU A 315 3.94 -35.65 -0.83
N GLY A 316 4.61 -36.38 -1.73
CA GLY A 316 5.81 -35.92 -2.42
C GLY A 316 6.96 -35.58 -1.45
N ASP A 317 7.55 -34.40 -1.63
CA ASP A 317 8.74 -33.98 -0.88
C ASP A 317 8.48 -33.75 0.61
N LEU A 318 7.22 -33.53 1.03
CA LEU A 318 6.87 -33.48 2.46
C LEU A 318 7.32 -34.72 3.24
N THR A 319 7.42 -35.87 2.57
CA THR A 319 7.84 -37.14 3.20
C THR A 319 9.33 -37.22 3.49
N LYS A 320 10.13 -36.34 2.88
CA LYS A 320 11.59 -36.28 3.03
C LYS A 320 12.02 -35.18 4.00
N CYS A 321 11.10 -34.26 4.35
CA CYS A 321 11.40 -33.12 5.20
C CYS A 321 11.57 -33.50 6.68
N THR A 322 12.51 -32.84 7.34
CA THR A 322 12.53 -32.75 8.80
C THR A 322 11.49 -31.74 9.30
N SER A 323 11.25 -31.71 10.61
CA SER A 323 10.36 -30.72 11.25
C SER A 323 10.74 -29.24 10.98
N ARG A 324 12.00 -28.95 10.63
CA ARG A 324 12.50 -27.60 10.30
C ARG A 324 12.29 -27.22 8.83
N GLU A 325 12.08 -28.20 7.97
CA GLU A 325 11.98 -28.01 6.51
C GLU A 325 10.53 -28.15 6.02
N LYS A 326 9.58 -28.45 6.90
CA LYS A 326 8.17 -28.54 6.53
C LYS A 326 7.70 -27.26 5.85
N PHE A 327 6.78 -27.40 4.90
CA PHE A 327 6.22 -26.31 4.10
C PHE A 327 4.77 -26.62 3.72
N VAL A 328 4.06 -25.61 3.22
CA VAL A 328 2.75 -25.72 2.59
C VAL A 328 2.96 -26.06 1.12
N PRO A 329 2.40 -27.18 0.61
CA PRO A 329 2.48 -27.51 -0.82
C PRO A 329 2.00 -26.36 -1.71
N GLU A 330 2.73 -26.05 -2.77
CA GLU A 330 2.41 -24.96 -3.71
C GLU A 330 1.00 -25.10 -4.31
N VAL A 331 0.58 -26.35 -4.56
CA VAL A 331 -0.78 -26.68 -5.00
C VAL A 331 -1.84 -26.13 -4.04
N ILE A 332 -1.60 -26.14 -2.73
CA ILE A 332 -2.52 -25.61 -1.71
C ILE A 332 -2.44 -24.08 -1.68
N LEU A 333 -1.23 -23.52 -1.77
CA LEU A 333 -1.01 -22.07 -1.81
C LEU A 333 -1.77 -21.41 -2.97
N GLY A 334 -1.79 -22.05 -4.15
CA GLY A 334 -2.50 -21.60 -5.36
C GLY A 334 -3.99 -21.93 -5.43
N SER A 335 -4.51 -22.77 -4.51
CA SER A 335 -5.90 -23.25 -4.54
C SER A 335 -6.93 -22.24 -4.03
N SER A 336 -8.21 -22.55 -4.20
CA SER A 336 -9.34 -21.76 -3.67
C SER A 336 -9.34 -21.64 -2.14
N ASP A 337 -10.02 -20.61 -1.62
CA ASP A 337 -10.17 -20.42 -0.17
C ASP A 337 -10.82 -21.65 0.51
N GLU A 338 -11.65 -22.42 -0.21
CA GLU A 338 -12.29 -23.61 0.34
C GLU A 338 -11.31 -24.77 0.58
N ILE A 339 -10.37 -24.97 -0.35
CA ILE A 339 -9.26 -25.92 -0.18
C ILE A 339 -8.36 -25.49 0.98
N VAL A 340 -8.04 -24.19 1.06
CA VAL A 340 -7.23 -23.62 2.15
C VAL A 340 -7.91 -23.83 3.51
N LYS A 341 -9.23 -23.64 3.62
CA LYS A 341 -9.98 -23.93 4.85
C LYS A 341 -9.82 -25.38 5.30
N HIS A 342 -9.92 -26.33 4.37
CA HIS A 342 -9.78 -27.75 4.67
C HIS A 342 -8.35 -28.09 5.10
N PHE A 343 -7.34 -27.56 4.39
CA PHE A 343 -5.94 -27.71 4.78
C PHE A 343 -5.66 -27.16 6.18
N LEU A 344 -6.10 -25.93 6.47
CA LEU A 344 -5.91 -25.32 7.79
C LEU A 344 -6.66 -26.08 8.89
N ALA A 345 -7.87 -26.61 8.61
CA ALA A 345 -8.59 -27.45 9.56
C ALA A 345 -7.77 -28.69 9.95
N GLY A 346 -7.22 -29.39 8.94
CA GLY A 346 -6.35 -30.55 9.16
C GLY A 346 -5.06 -30.20 9.89
N TYR A 347 -4.43 -29.06 9.54
CA TYR A 347 -3.21 -28.60 10.20
C TYR A 347 -3.45 -28.27 11.69
N ILE A 348 -4.54 -27.57 11.98
CA ILE A 348 -4.93 -27.21 13.36
C ILE A 348 -5.31 -28.46 14.16
N GLU A 349 -6.05 -29.42 13.58
CA GLU A 349 -6.38 -30.68 14.28
C GLU A 349 -5.18 -31.60 14.49
N GLY A 350 -4.19 -31.55 13.59
CA GLY A 350 -3.01 -32.41 13.65
C GLY A 350 -1.94 -31.94 14.63
N GLY A 351 -1.87 -30.64 14.95
CA GLY A 351 -0.78 -30.10 15.78
C GLY A 351 -1.09 -28.81 16.54
N GLY A 352 -2.32 -28.30 16.45
CA GLY A 352 -2.74 -27.10 17.17
C GLY A 352 -3.22 -27.38 18.59
N SER A 353 -2.85 -26.52 19.54
CA SER A 353 -3.41 -26.51 20.88
C SER A 353 -4.67 -25.65 20.89
N ILE A 354 -5.83 -26.26 21.16
CA ILE A 354 -7.14 -25.59 21.15
C ILE A 354 -7.59 -25.37 22.60
N GLY A 355 -7.38 -24.17 23.14
CA GLY A 355 -7.73 -23.80 24.52
C GLY A 355 -8.57 -22.53 24.60
N CYS A 356 -8.20 -21.59 25.47
CA CYS A 356 -8.74 -20.20 25.45
C CYS A 356 -8.24 -19.42 24.22
N VAL A 357 -7.04 -19.75 23.76
CA VAL A 357 -6.44 -19.32 22.50
C VAL A 357 -6.16 -20.55 21.64
N ILE A 358 -5.96 -20.35 20.33
CA ILE A 358 -5.47 -21.40 19.43
C ILE A 358 -3.97 -21.15 19.22
N GLU A 359 -3.13 -22.11 19.60
CA GLU A 359 -1.68 -22.01 19.42
C GLU A 359 -1.19 -23.01 18.39
N LEU A 360 -0.43 -22.52 17.41
CA LEU A 360 0.24 -23.32 16.39
C LEU A 360 1.74 -23.17 16.59
N SER A 361 2.45 -24.29 16.75
CA SER A 361 3.90 -24.29 16.99
C SER A 361 4.62 -25.04 15.87
N THR A 362 5.69 -24.45 15.35
CA THR A 362 6.51 -25.07 14.29
C THR A 362 7.99 -24.73 14.49
N LYS A 363 8.87 -25.65 14.09
CA LYS A 363 10.32 -25.41 13.99
C LYS A 363 10.73 -24.84 12.62
N SER A 364 9.83 -24.89 11.65
CA SER A 364 10.03 -24.35 10.30
C SER A 364 9.53 -22.91 10.22
N GLU A 365 10.44 -21.97 9.96
CA GLU A 365 10.14 -20.56 9.71
C GLU A 365 9.36 -20.36 8.40
N ARG A 366 9.68 -21.16 7.38
CA ARG A 366 8.93 -21.21 6.12
C ARG A 366 7.47 -21.56 6.37
N LEU A 367 7.21 -22.65 7.11
CA LEU A 367 5.84 -23.07 7.44
C LEU A 367 5.12 -22.01 8.29
N PHE A 368 5.80 -21.40 9.27
CA PHE A 368 5.22 -20.31 10.05
C PHE A 368 4.73 -19.17 9.15
N THR A 369 5.56 -18.80 8.16
CA THR A 369 5.24 -17.76 7.20
C THR A 369 4.07 -18.16 6.32
N GLU A 370 4.15 -19.30 5.64
CA GLU A 370 3.09 -19.77 4.73
C GLU A 370 1.74 -19.95 5.44
N ILE A 371 1.72 -20.49 6.68
CA ILE A 371 0.51 -20.58 7.50
C ILE A 371 -0.03 -19.18 7.85
N SER A 372 0.84 -18.22 8.18
CA SER A 372 0.43 -16.84 8.44
C SER A 372 -0.23 -16.19 7.22
N TYR A 373 0.28 -16.47 6.01
CA TYR A 373 -0.32 -16.03 4.75
C TYR A 373 -1.66 -16.72 4.45
N LEU A 374 -1.75 -18.03 4.64
CA LEU A 374 -3.00 -18.78 4.45
C LEU A 374 -4.10 -18.35 5.44
N LEU A 375 -3.74 -18.09 6.69
CA LEU A 375 -4.68 -17.54 7.67
C LEU A 375 -5.17 -16.16 7.25
N LEU A 376 -4.28 -15.30 6.75
CA LEU A 376 -4.66 -13.99 6.26
C LEU A 376 -5.55 -14.05 5.01
N ARG A 377 -5.42 -15.08 4.16
CA ARG A 377 -6.40 -15.33 3.09
C ARG A 377 -7.81 -15.56 3.62
N LEU A 378 -7.96 -16.04 4.86
CA LEU A 378 -9.26 -16.16 5.54
C LEU A 378 -9.62 -14.92 6.39
N GLY A 379 -8.78 -13.88 6.33
CA GLY A 379 -8.87 -12.68 7.16
C GLY A 379 -8.60 -12.96 8.64
N VAL A 380 -7.87 -14.03 8.97
CA VAL A 380 -7.48 -14.39 10.33
C VAL A 380 -6.05 -13.90 10.56
N HIS A 381 -5.84 -13.19 11.66
CA HIS A 381 -4.55 -12.65 12.00
C HIS A 381 -4.03 -13.26 13.30
N GLY A 382 -2.91 -13.98 13.22
CA GLY A 382 -2.22 -14.51 14.39
C GLY A 382 -1.18 -13.54 14.96
N THR A 383 -0.92 -13.67 16.25
CA THR A 383 0.22 -13.05 16.95
C THR A 383 1.42 -14.00 16.91
N GLY A 384 2.52 -13.56 16.30
CA GLY A 384 3.76 -14.29 16.21
C GLY A 384 4.55 -14.21 17.52
N LEU A 385 5.08 -15.33 17.99
CA LEU A 385 5.99 -15.41 19.11
C LEU A 385 7.21 -16.21 18.68
N HIS A 386 8.32 -15.52 18.51
CA HIS A 386 9.58 -16.09 18.06
C HIS A 386 10.44 -16.47 19.26
N LYS A 387 10.80 -17.76 19.39
CA LYS A 387 11.82 -18.28 20.32
C LYS A 387 12.91 -18.93 19.50
N ASP A 388 14.13 -19.03 20.05
CA ASP A 388 15.36 -19.44 19.34
C ASP A 388 15.26 -20.74 18.51
N THR A 389 14.33 -21.64 18.85
CA THR A 389 14.17 -22.94 18.18
C THR A 389 12.76 -23.22 17.66
N HIS A 390 11.79 -22.37 17.99
CA HIS A 390 10.37 -22.61 17.69
C HIS A 390 9.63 -21.29 17.46
N HIS A 391 8.81 -21.28 16.41
CA HIS A 391 7.90 -20.19 16.08
C HIS A 391 6.50 -20.59 16.51
N ARG A 392 5.83 -19.71 17.26
CA ARG A 392 4.46 -19.92 17.70
C ARG A 392 3.55 -18.85 17.11
N LEU A 393 2.40 -19.27 16.59
CA LEU A 393 1.35 -18.38 16.12
C LEU A 393 0.13 -18.55 17.02
N VAL A 394 -0.26 -17.48 17.69
CA VAL A 394 -1.38 -17.47 18.64
C VAL A 394 -2.56 -16.73 18.02
N ILE A 395 -3.72 -17.38 17.95
CA ILE A 395 -4.97 -16.80 17.43
C ILE A 395 -5.94 -16.64 18.61
N ASP A 396 -6.40 -15.42 18.82
CA ASP A 396 -7.30 -15.05 19.91
C ASP A 396 -8.54 -14.27 19.40
N GLY A 397 -9.40 -13.85 20.34
CA GLY A 397 -10.47 -12.89 20.07
C GLY A 397 -11.48 -13.30 19.00
N ASP A 398 -11.89 -12.31 18.20
CA ASP A 398 -12.91 -12.45 17.16
C ASP A 398 -12.44 -13.34 16.00
N ASP A 399 -11.13 -13.46 15.76
CA ASP A 399 -10.57 -14.31 14.71
C ASP A 399 -10.77 -15.80 15.00
N ARG A 400 -10.89 -16.16 16.28
CA ARG A 400 -11.24 -17.52 16.70
C ARG A 400 -12.63 -17.95 16.18
N VAL A 401 -13.56 -17.00 16.00
CA VAL A 401 -14.90 -17.26 15.42
C VAL A 401 -14.79 -17.61 13.93
N LYS A 402 -13.80 -17.08 13.22
CA LYS A 402 -13.53 -17.47 11.83
C LYS A 402 -12.94 -18.88 11.79
N ILE A 403 -12.02 -19.19 12.71
CA ILE A 403 -11.44 -20.53 12.82
C ILE A 403 -12.47 -21.58 13.22
N SER A 404 -13.42 -21.29 14.12
CA SER A 404 -14.46 -22.25 14.52
C SER A 404 -15.40 -22.67 13.37
N LYS A 405 -15.39 -21.93 12.25
CA LYS A 405 -16.16 -22.25 11.05
C LYS A 405 -15.39 -23.13 10.05
N LEU A 406 -14.15 -23.49 10.36
CA LEU A 406 -13.37 -24.40 9.52
C LEU A 406 -13.98 -25.82 9.57
N PRO A 407 -13.82 -26.60 8.49
CA PRO A 407 -14.42 -27.93 8.32
C PRO A 407 -13.66 -29.02 9.11
N PHE A 408 -13.64 -28.88 10.43
CA PHE A 408 -13.04 -29.85 11.34
C PHE A 408 -13.77 -31.20 11.30
N LYS A 409 -13.02 -32.30 11.44
CA LYS A 409 -13.59 -33.66 11.40
C LYS A 409 -13.88 -34.24 12.79
N SER A 410 -13.30 -33.69 13.87
CA SER A 410 -13.57 -34.15 15.23
C SER A 410 -14.59 -33.28 15.99
N ILE A 411 -14.17 -32.11 16.48
CA ILE A 411 -14.98 -31.11 17.20
C ILE A 411 -14.39 -29.73 16.91
N ALA A 412 -15.24 -28.79 16.48
CA ALA A 412 -14.80 -27.41 16.26
C ALA A 412 -14.45 -26.70 17.59
N PRO A 413 -13.45 -25.81 17.62
CA PRO A 413 -13.19 -24.94 18.76
C PRO A 413 -14.46 -24.18 19.15
N ARG A 414 -14.82 -24.17 20.44
CA ARG A 414 -15.92 -23.32 20.92
C ARG A 414 -15.61 -21.86 20.61
N ALA A 415 -16.60 -21.13 20.11
CA ALA A 415 -16.50 -19.68 19.97
C ALA A 415 -16.35 -19.04 21.37
N PRO A 416 -15.50 -18.02 21.53
CA PRO A 416 -15.30 -17.38 22.83
C PRO A 416 -16.59 -16.72 23.32
N THR A 417 -16.87 -16.84 24.63
CA THR A 417 -18.05 -16.24 25.29
C THR A 417 -17.90 -14.75 25.58
N LEU A 418 -16.66 -14.23 25.63
CA LEU A 418 -16.34 -12.81 25.72
C LEU A 418 -15.17 -12.43 24.80
N SER A 419 -15.40 -11.45 23.93
CA SER A 419 -14.37 -10.80 23.10
C SER A 419 -13.56 -9.86 23.98
N SER A 420 -12.41 -10.32 24.46
CA SER A 420 -11.47 -9.53 25.25
C SER A 420 -10.06 -9.58 24.66
N SER A 421 -9.93 -9.58 23.32
CA SER A 421 -8.63 -9.43 22.69
C SER A 421 -8.15 -7.98 22.82
N SER A 422 -6.99 -7.81 23.47
CA SER A 422 -6.34 -6.51 23.73
C SER A 422 -5.75 -5.84 22.49
N PHE A 423 -5.76 -6.49 21.32
CA PHE A 423 -5.03 -6.08 20.12
C PHE A 423 -5.86 -5.98 18.83
N LEU A 424 -7.20 -6.04 18.93
CA LEU A 424 -8.09 -5.97 17.78
C LEU A 424 -8.91 -4.67 17.79
N GLY A 425 -9.01 -4.03 16.62
CA GLY A 425 -9.79 -2.81 16.40
C GLY A 425 -8.96 -1.68 15.80
N TYR A 426 -9.45 -0.45 15.96
CA TYR A 426 -8.81 0.73 15.40
C TYR A 426 -7.86 1.39 16.40
N PRO A 427 -6.66 1.85 16.01
CA PRO A 427 -5.75 2.52 16.91
C PRO A 427 -6.38 3.71 17.61
N ALA A 428 -6.07 3.94 18.89
CA ALA A 428 -6.58 5.07 19.66
C ALA A 428 -6.25 6.44 19.05
N VAL A 429 -5.19 6.53 18.23
CA VAL A 429 -4.86 7.73 17.43
C VAL A 429 -6.01 8.13 16.50
N LEU A 430 -6.84 7.19 16.05
CA LEU A 430 -8.05 7.47 15.28
C LEU A 430 -9.00 8.39 16.06
N VAL A 431 -9.06 8.27 17.38
CA VAL A 431 -9.89 9.13 18.23
C VAL A 431 -9.47 10.59 18.07
N SER A 432 -8.17 10.88 18.07
CA SER A 432 -7.67 12.26 17.88
C SER A 432 -8.12 12.83 16.54
N PHE A 433 -7.98 12.06 15.45
CA PHE A 433 -8.46 12.44 14.12
C PHE A 433 -9.96 12.71 14.14
N LEU A 434 -10.76 11.77 14.66
CA LEU A 434 -12.22 11.86 14.73
C LEU A 434 -12.68 13.07 15.56
N ARG A 435 -12.02 13.36 16.68
CA ARG A 435 -12.31 14.53 17.52
C ARG A 435 -12.01 15.83 16.79
N LYS A 436 -10.87 15.91 16.10
CA LYS A 436 -10.47 17.06 15.28
C LYS A 436 -11.51 17.28 14.18
N SER A 437 -11.85 16.24 13.42
CA SER A 437 -12.89 16.30 12.39
C SER A 437 -14.24 16.73 12.97
N TYR A 438 -14.71 16.12 14.06
CA TYR A 438 -15.98 16.50 14.70
C TYR A 438 -15.97 17.97 15.14
N ARG A 439 -14.88 18.46 15.74
CA ARG A 439 -14.77 19.85 16.18
C ARG A 439 -14.82 20.83 15.02
N GLU A 440 -14.13 20.53 13.93
CA GLU A 440 -14.09 21.38 12.74
C GLU A 440 -15.41 21.37 11.95
N ILE A 441 -16.11 20.23 11.89
CA ILE A 441 -17.32 20.05 11.08
C ILE A 441 -18.59 20.41 11.88
N PHE A 442 -18.70 19.95 13.13
CA PHE A 442 -19.91 20.03 13.94
C PHE A 442 -19.71 20.74 15.29
N GLY A 443 -18.49 21.16 15.62
CA GLY A 443 -18.15 21.74 16.93
C GLY A 443 -18.83 23.09 17.24
N GLY A 444 -18.61 23.58 18.46
CA GLY A 444 -19.12 24.87 18.96
C GLY A 444 -20.50 24.81 19.63
N GLY A 445 -20.85 25.78 20.46
CA GLY A 445 -22.17 25.85 21.12
C GLY A 445 -23.21 26.57 20.26
N ARG A 446 -24.45 26.07 20.23
CA ARG A 446 -25.61 26.73 19.55
C ARG A 446 -26.55 27.45 20.54
N GLY A 447 -26.04 27.83 21.71
CA GLY A 447 -26.85 28.41 22.78
C GLY A 447 -27.99 27.45 23.20
N PRO A 448 -29.26 27.89 23.20
CA PRO A 448 -30.38 27.04 23.61
C PRO A 448 -30.76 25.98 22.56
N ILE A 449 -30.39 26.17 21.29
CA ILE A 449 -30.79 25.28 20.19
C ILE A 449 -30.05 23.94 20.28
N THR A 450 -30.82 22.86 20.30
CA THR A 450 -30.30 21.50 20.36
C THR A 450 -29.71 21.08 19.02
N LYS A 451 -28.48 20.58 19.04
CA LYS A 451 -27.83 19.97 17.87
C LYS A 451 -28.20 18.50 17.77
N THR A 452 -28.41 18.02 16.55
CA THR A 452 -28.59 16.59 16.27
C THR A 452 -27.43 15.73 16.77
N ILE A 453 -26.18 16.22 16.66
CA ILE A 453 -25.01 15.57 17.27
C ILE A 453 -24.41 16.51 18.32
N GLY A 454 -25.10 16.61 19.46
CA GLY A 454 -24.68 17.44 20.60
C GLY A 454 -24.94 16.77 21.94
N ARG A 455 -24.44 17.40 23.01
CA ARG A 455 -24.49 16.83 24.38
C ARG A 455 -25.91 16.52 24.85
N LYS A 456 -26.90 17.34 24.49
CA LYS A 456 -28.31 17.11 24.85
C LYS A 456 -28.93 15.92 24.12
N SER A 457 -28.48 15.60 22.92
CA SER A 457 -29.09 14.56 22.07
C SER A 457 -28.35 13.22 22.17
N CYS A 458 -27.03 13.24 22.30
CA CYS A 458 -26.19 12.02 22.26
C CYS A 458 -25.33 11.88 23.53
N GLY A 459 -25.69 12.58 24.61
CA GLY A 459 -24.89 12.71 25.82
C GLY A 459 -24.50 11.38 26.46
N ASP A 460 -25.37 10.37 26.37
CA ASP A 460 -25.18 9.05 26.98
C ASP A 460 -24.59 8.01 26.02
N GLU A 461 -24.32 8.41 24.77
CA GLU A 461 -23.86 7.50 23.74
C GLU A 461 -22.32 7.38 23.70
N THR A 462 -21.83 6.13 23.66
CA THR A 462 -20.39 5.83 23.61
C THR A 462 -19.68 6.51 22.45
N PHE A 463 -20.31 6.58 21.27
CA PHE A 463 -19.69 7.24 20.11
C PHE A 463 -19.49 8.75 20.36
N TYR A 464 -20.43 9.41 21.04
CA TYR A 464 -20.34 10.84 21.33
C TYR A 464 -19.22 11.12 22.32
N HIS A 465 -19.04 10.25 23.32
CA HIS A 465 -17.92 10.30 24.24
C HIS A 465 -16.56 10.19 23.53
N VAL A 466 -16.44 9.31 22.54
CA VAL A 466 -15.24 9.18 21.71
C VAL A 466 -14.93 10.50 21.01
N LEU A 467 -15.95 11.14 20.42
CA LEU A 467 -15.81 12.40 19.67
C LEU A 467 -15.58 13.65 20.55
N THR A 468 -15.83 13.59 21.85
CA THR A 468 -15.86 14.81 22.69
C THR A 468 -15.04 14.78 23.98
N ARG A 469 -14.87 13.63 24.64
CA ARG A 469 -14.24 13.57 25.98
C ARG A 469 -12.76 13.19 25.90
N SER A 470 -11.85 14.09 26.28
CA SER A 470 -10.39 13.88 26.15
C SER A 470 -9.82 12.69 26.95
N ARG A 471 -10.39 12.34 28.11
CA ARG A 471 -9.74 11.47 29.12
C ARG A 471 -9.99 9.95 28.98
N ILE A 472 -10.91 9.50 28.13
CA ILE A 472 -11.38 8.09 28.15
C ILE A 472 -10.36 7.09 27.59
N PHE A 473 -9.41 7.50 26.74
CA PHE A 473 -8.54 6.58 25.99
C PHE A 473 -7.05 6.68 26.33
N LYS A 474 -6.67 7.32 27.44
CA LYS A 474 -5.24 7.45 27.81
C LYS A 474 -4.52 6.11 27.99
N HIS A 475 -5.26 5.04 28.31
CA HIS A 475 -4.71 3.71 28.57
C HIS A 475 -5.20 2.61 27.61
N GLN A 476 -6.04 2.95 26.62
CA GLN A 476 -6.53 1.98 25.63
C GLN A 476 -5.77 2.15 24.32
N ALA A 477 -5.19 1.07 23.80
CA ALA A 477 -4.50 1.08 22.51
C ALA A 477 -5.47 1.03 21.30
N PHE A 478 -6.66 0.43 21.47
CA PHE A 478 -7.62 0.17 20.40
C PHE A 478 -9.06 0.57 20.75
N ILE A 479 -9.86 0.83 19.72
CA ILE A 479 -11.29 1.14 19.77
C ILE A 479 -12.06 0.03 19.03
N SER A 480 -13.24 -0.34 19.53
CA SER A 480 -14.06 -1.37 18.91
C SER A 480 -14.56 -1.01 17.50
N ASN A 481 -14.68 -2.02 16.64
CA ASN A 481 -15.26 -1.89 15.30
C ASN A 481 -16.69 -1.34 15.32
N LYS A 482 -17.51 -1.78 16.30
CA LYS A 482 -18.91 -1.33 16.45
C LYS A 482 -19.00 0.20 16.62
N THR A 483 -18.10 0.78 17.41
CA THR A 483 -18.06 2.23 17.66
C THR A 483 -17.68 3.00 16.40
N VAL A 484 -16.65 2.56 15.67
CA VAL A 484 -16.18 3.23 14.44
C VAL A 484 -17.23 3.12 13.32
N SER A 485 -17.86 1.96 13.15
CA SER A 485 -18.97 1.79 12.20
C SER A 485 -20.14 2.72 12.50
N LYS A 486 -20.51 2.88 13.78
CA LYS A 486 -21.57 3.82 14.18
C LYS A 486 -21.21 5.27 13.81
N ILE A 487 -19.96 5.69 14.05
CA ILE A 487 -19.48 7.03 13.67
C ILE A 487 -19.52 7.22 12.15
N LYS A 488 -19.09 6.22 11.37
CA LYS A 488 -19.15 6.25 9.90
C LYS A 488 -20.58 6.46 9.41
N THR A 489 -21.55 5.70 9.91
CA THR A 489 -22.98 5.87 9.58
C THR A 489 -23.49 7.26 9.91
N ILE A 490 -23.15 7.78 11.10
CA ILE A 490 -23.57 9.12 11.52
C ILE A 490 -22.99 10.19 10.60
N PHE A 491 -21.70 10.10 10.25
CA PHE A 491 -21.05 11.05 9.36
C PHE A 491 -21.67 11.01 7.96
N SER A 492 -21.96 9.83 7.41
CA SER A 492 -22.66 9.67 6.13
C SER A 492 -24.06 10.29 6.14
N ASN A 493 -24.83 10.09 7.22
CA ASN A 493 -26.15 10.70 7.35
C ASN A 493 -26.07 12.23 7.40
N GLN A 494 -25.07 12.79 8.11
CA GLN A 494 -24.84 14.24 8.13
C GLN A 494 -24.34 14.80 6.80
N LEU A 495 -23.62 14.00 6.00
CA LEU A 495 -23.20 14.41 4.66
C LEU A 495 -24.43 14.64 3.78
N GLY A 496 -25.39 13.71 3.79
CA GLY A 496 -26.67 13.87 3.09
C GLY A 496 -27.41 15.13 3.55
N ARG A 497 -27.49 15.35 4.86
CA ARG A 497 -28.15 16.55 5.41
C ARG A 497 -27.46 17.86 5.03
N LEU A 498 -26.13 17.92 5.07
CA LEU A 498 -25.41 19.13 4.66
C LEU A 498 -25.58 19.44 3.16
N LYS A 499 -25.72 18.42 2.31
CA LYS A 499 -26.04 18.60 0.89
C LYS A 499 -27.44 19.19 0.69
N GLN A 500 -28.44 18.68 1.40
CA GLN A 500 -29.80 19.27 1.41
C GLN A 500 -29.80 20.71 1.92
N LEU A 501 -29.06 21.00 3.00
CA LEU A 501 -28.95 22.35 3.53
C LEU A 501 -28.28 23.31 2.55
N LYS A 502 -27.34 22.84 1.73
CA LYS A 502 -26.72 23.64 0.67
C LYS A 502 -27.74 24.05 -0.39
N GLU A 503 -28.62 23.14 -0.81
CA GLU A 503 -29.72 23.43 -1.74
C GLU A 503 -30.69 24.47 -1.14
N MET A 504 -31.11 24.26 0.12
CA MET A 504 -31.95 25.22 0.85
C MET A 504 -31.31 26.61 0.96
N VAL A 505 -29.99 26.69 1.11
CA VAL A 505 -29.27 27.98 1.13
C VAL A 505 -29.31 28.64 -0.24
N SER A 506 -29.12 27.90 -1.34
CA SER A 506 -29.17 28.49 -2.68
C SER A 506 -30.53 29.11 -3.01
N GLU A 507 -31.61 28.48 -2.56
CA GLU A 507 -33.01 28.91 -2.76
C GLU A 507 -33.45 30.00 -1.76
N MET A 508 -32.67 30.24 -0.70
CA MET A 508 -33.01 31.18 0.36
C MET A 508 -33.18 32.61 -0.16
N SER A 509 -34.41 33.12 -0.03
CA SER A 509 -34.86 34.43 -0.47
C SER A 509 -35.55 35.25 0.64
N SER A 510 -36.03 34.59 1.70
CA SER A 510 -36.79 35.23 2.79
C SER A 510 -36.16 35.06 4.19
N ASP A 511 -36.49 35.97 5.12
CA ASP A 511 -36.08 35.89 6.54
C ASP A 511 -36.68 34.64 7.23
N LYS A 512 -37.87 34.20 6.79
CA LYS A 512 -38.52 32.97 7.28
C LYS A 512 -37.71 31.73 6.91
N GLU A 513 -37.26 31.61 5.66
CA GLU A 513 -36.38 30.52 5.20
C GLU A 513 -35.04 30.54 5.94
N PHE A 514 -34.46 31.72 6.16
CA PHE A 514 -33.22 31.84 6.94
C PHE A 514 -33.39 31.28 8.36
N ARG A 515 -34.49 31.57 9.05
CA ARG A 515 -34.73 31.03 10.41
C ARG A 515 -34.88 29.51 10.40
N VAL A 516 -35.64 28.96 9.45
CA VAL A 516 -35.78 27.50 9.30
C VAL A 516 -34.42 26.86 9.06
N LEU A 517 -33.65 27.36 8.09
CA LEU A 517 -32.29 26.91 7.80
C LEU A 517 -31.41 27.00 9.05
N ALA A 518 -31.42 28.16 9.73
CA ALA A 518 -30.64 28.40 10.93
C ALA A 518 -30.90 27.32 11.97
N HIS A 519 -32.15 26.91 12.21
CA HIS A 519 -32.48 25.84 13.16
C HIS A 519 -31.90 24.47 12.75
N GLU A 520 -31.87 24.17 11.45
CA GLU A 520 -31.43 22.88 10.91
C GLU A 520 -29.89 22.73 10.80
N LEU A 521 -29.12 23.82 10.80
CA LEU A 521 -27.66 23.77 10.67
C LEU A 521 -27.00 22.93 11.78
N PRO A 522 -26.12 21.97 11.48
CA PRO A 522 -25.50 21.14 12.52
C PRO A 522 -24.36 21.87 13.27
N PHE A 523 -24.09 23.13 12.93
CA PHE A 523 -23.03 23.97 13.47
C PHE A 523 -23.53 25.37 13.86
N PRO A 524 -22.80 26.13 14.69
CA PRO A 524 -23.25 27.43 15.11
C PRO A 524 -23.03 28.50 14.04
N LEU A 525 -24.04 29.35 13.82
CA LEU A 525 -23.94 30.50 12.93
C LEU A 525 -22.81 31.47 13.30
N THR A 526 -22.34 31.45 14.55
CA THR A 526 -21.19 32.26 14.98
C THR A 526 -19.91 32.00 14.17
N SER A 527 -19.79 30.85 13.49
CA SER A 527 -18.65 30.59 12.60
C SER A 527 -18.66 31.46 11.34
N VAL A 528 -19.81 31.99 10.95
CA VAL A 528 -19.98 32.86 9.77
C VAL A 528 -19.74 34.33 10.11
N ALA A 529 -19.86 34.71 11.39
CA ALA A 529 -19.75 36.10 11.85
C ALA A 529 -18.45 36.82 11.42
N PRO A 530 -17.25 36.20 11.48
CA PRO A 530 -16.01 36.83 11.01
C PRO A 530 -16.05 37.20 9.52
N ARG A 531 -16.64 36.33 8.67
CA ARG A 531 -16.74 36.57 7.22
C ARG A 531 -17.71 37.71 6.88
N LEU A 532 -18.70 37.92 7.74
CA LEU A 532 -19.66 39.02 7.65
C LEU A 532 -19.16 40.32 8.29
N GLY A 533 -18.01 40.31 8.97
CA GLY A 533 -17.50 41.48 9.69
C GLY A 533 -18.35 41.89 10.90
N ILE A 534 -19.10 40.96 11.51
CA ILE A 534 -19.99 41.24 12.64
C ILE A 534 -19.59 40.51 13.92
N LYS A 535 -20.04 41.02 15.06
CA LYS A 535 -19.87 40.35 16.36
C LYS A 535 -20.67 39.05 16.40
N SER A 536 -20.13 38.01 17.04
CA SER A 536 -20.78 36.69 17.17
C SER A 536 -22.13 36.76 17.90
N CYS A 537 -22.32 37.69 18.83
CA CYS A 537 -23.61 37.92 19.48
C CYS A 537 -24.67 38.47 18.51
N SER A 538 -24.27 39.27 17.52
CA SER A 538 -25.18 39.90 16.56
C SER A 538 -25.82 38.86 15.64
N ILE A 539 -25.04 37.89 15.13
CA ILE A 539 -25.58 36.86 14.24
C ILE A 539 -26.53 35.90 14.94
N GLN A 540 -26.30 35.62 16.24
CA GLN A 540 -27.22 34.81 17.03
C GLN A 540 -28.56 35.52 17.23
N ASN A 541 -28.55 36.85 17.40
CA ASN A 541 -29.77 37.64 17.51
C ASN A 541 -30.60 37.65 16.22
N TYR A 542 -30.01 37.38 15.05
CA TYR A 542 -30.76 37.30 13.78
C TYR A 542 -31.69 36.08 13.71
N ILE A 543 -31.51 35.09 14.58
CA ILE A 543 -32.44 33.97 14.70
C ILE A 543 -33.74 34.41 15.41
N LEU A 544 -33.61 35.29 16.40
CA LEU A 544 -34.71 35.75 17.26
C LEU A 544 -35.34 37.08 16.77
N ARG A 545 -34.59 37.88 16.00
CA ARG A 545 -34.98 39.19 15.46
C ARG A 545 -34.88 39.18 13.93
N ARG A 546 -35.29 40.26 13.26
CA ARG A 546 -35.14 40.42 11.81
C ARG A 546 -33.66 40.64 11.42
N ALA A 547 -33.19 39.99 10.35
CA ALA A 547 -31.83 40.20 9.85
C ALA A 547 -31.64 41.62 9.27
N PRO A 548 -30.65 42.41 9.72
CA PRO A 548 -30.35 43.74 9.20
C PRO A 548 -29.48 43.71 7.93
N HIS A 549 -28.82 42.59 7.61
CA HIS A 549 -28.04 42.43 6.37
C HIS A 549 -28.91 41.97 5.20
N LYS A 550 -28.48 42.27 3.97
CA LYS A 550 -29.10 41.74 2.75
C LYS A 550 -29.02 40.20 2.78
N ILE A 551 -30.16 39.55 2.61
CA ILE A 551 -30.30 38.07 2.58
C ILE A 551 -29.30 37.44 1.59
N SER A 552 -29.00 38.12 0.49
CA SER A 552 -28.00 37.70 -0.50
C SER A 552 -26.59 37.52 0.08
N GLN A 553 -26.17 38.38 1.02
CA GLN A 553 -24.85 38.29 1.64
C GLN A 553 -24.82 37.16 2.68
N LEU A 554 -25.86 37.02 3.50
CA LEU A 554 -26.01 35.89 4.43
C LEU A 554 -25.99 34.55 3.68
N ARG A 555 -26.73 34.46 2.57
CA ARG A 555 -26.74 33.30 1.69
C ARG A 555 -25.35 32.90 1.23
N LYS A 556 -24.58 33.87 0.70
CA LYS A 556 -23.22 33.64 0.19
C LYS A 556 -22.31 33.10 1.29
N GLU A 557 -22.29 33.74 2.45
CA GLU A 557 -21.35 33.37 3.52
C GLU A 557 -21.72 32.07 4.22
N ILE A 558 -23.02 31.79 4.41
CA ILE A 558 -23.49 30.49 4.94
C ILE A 558 -23.19 29.38 3.93
N GLY A 559 -23.42 29.60 2.65
CA GLY A 559 -23.09 28.64 1.58
C GLY A 559 -21.61 28.30 1.57
N ALA A 560 -20.73 29.30 1.61
CA ALA A 560 -19.28 29.10 1.65
C ALA A 560 -18.81 28.36 2.92
N GLU A 561 -19.44 28.59 4.06
CA GLU A 561 -19.16 27.85 5.31
C GLU A 561 -19.64 26.40 5.22
N ILE A 562 -20.81 26.14 4.62
CA ILE A 562 -21.32 24.78 4.35
C ILE A 562 -20.37 24.05 3.41
N ASP A 563 -19.91 24.67 2.31
CA ASP A 563 -18.95 24.07 1.38
C ASP A 563 -17.63 23.70 2.06
N THR A 564 -17.12 24.60 2.92
CA THR A 564 -15.92 24.34 3.71
C THR A 564 -16.10 23.10 4.59
N ARG A 565 -17.25 22.96 5.26
CA ARG A 565 -17.54 21.83 6.17
C ARG A 565 -17.87 20.55 5.41
N LEU A 566 -18.55 20.63 4.27
CA LEU A 566 -18.81 19.52 3.36
C LEU A 566 -17.50 18.88 2.90
N ASN A 567 -16.56 19.68 2.39
CA ASN A 567 -15.25 19.19 1.96
C ASN A 567 -14.49 18.48 3.10
N LYS A 568 -14.55 19.03 4.31
CA LYS A 568 -13.96 18.41 5.51
C LYS A 568 -14.63 17.09 5.88
N LEU A 569 -15.96 17.02 5.80
CA LEU A 569 -16.73 15.82 6.10
C LEU A 569 -16.50 14.72 5.06
N GLU A 570 -16.47 15.06 3.78
CA GLU A 570 -16.14 14.13 2.71
C GLU A 570 -14.73 13.57 2.86
N ARG A 571 -13.75 14.43 3.18
CA ARG A 571 -12.38 13.98 3.52
C ARG A 571 -12.38 13.05 4.73
N ALA A 572 -13.13 13.37 5.79
CA ALA A 572 -13.21 12.53 6.99
C ALA A 572 -13.82 11.16 6.69
N ILE A 573 -14.93 11.10 5.94
CA ILE A 573 -15.58 9.87 5.51
C ILE A 573 -14.66 9.04 4.63
N ARG A 574 -13.99 9.66 3.64
CA ARG A 574 -13.02 8.97 2.78
C ARG A 574 -11.87 8.36 3.58
N THR A 575 -11.33 9.13 4.53
CA THR A 575 -10.25 8.66 5.42
C THR A 575 -10.73 7.50 6.29
N LEU A 576 -11.93 7.60 6.88
CA LEU A 576 -12.52 6.49 7.65
C LEU A 576 -12.80 5.26 6.80
N GLY A 577 -13.22 5.46 5.54
CA GLY A 577 -13.36 4.40 4.56
C GLY A 577 -12.05 3.65 4.36
N ALA A 578 -10.98 4.36 4.01
CA ALA A 578 -9.67 3.77 3.80
C ALA A 578 -9.11 3.09 5.07
N VAL A 579 -9.27 3.72 6.24
CA VAL A 579 -8.85 3.14 7.53
C VAL A 579 -9.62 1.85 7.84
N SER A 580 -10.90 1.76 7.44
CA SER A 580 -11.73 0.56 7.66
C SER A 580 -11.41 -0.62 6.75
N GLU A 581 -10.68 -0.38 5.65
CA GLU A 581 -10.21 -1.43 4.74
C GLU A 581 -8.78 -1.90 5.11
N LEU A 582 -8.26 -1.51 6.28
CA LEU A 582 -6.95 -1.89 6.78
C LEU A 582 -7.08 -2.49 8.18
N ASP A 583 -6.18 -3.42 8.52
CA ASP A 583 -5.99 -3.84 9.89
C ASP A 583 -4.74 -3.18 10.47
N TRP A 584 -4.56 -3.26 11.79
CA TRP A 584 -3.58 -2.45 12.50
C TRP A 584 -2.72 -3.29 13.45
N ASP A 585 -1.45 -2.90 13.53
CA ASP A 585 -0.50 -3.40 14.50
C ASP A 585 0.22 -2.23 15.16
N MET A 586 0.76 -2.43 16.35
CA MET A 586 1.45 -1.37 17.10
C MET A 586 2.94 -1.64 17.10
N VAL A 587 3.73 -0.64 16.72
CA VAL A 587 5.18 -0.69 16.86
C VAL A 587 5.53 -0.91 18.33
N GLU A 588 6.33 -1.93 18.63
CA GLU A 588 6.82 -2.23 19.97
C GLU A 588 8.24 -1.68 20.14
N ASN A 589 9.13 -1.98 19.19
CA ASN A 589 10.51 -1.53 19.22
C ASN A 589 11.01 -1.20 17.81
N ILE A 590 11.92 -0.24 17.70
CA ILE A 590 12.68 0.06 16.49
C ILE A 590 14.13 0.29 16.92
N GLU A 591 15.03 -0.51 16.37
CA GLU A 591 16.45 -0.45 16.66
C GLU A 591 17.26 -0.48 15.37
N GLU A 592 18.43 0.16 15.37
CA GLU A 592 19.35 0.12 14.24
C GLU A 592 20.33 -1.04 14.43
N ILE A 593 20.47 -1.88 13.41
CA ILE A 593 21.33 -3.07 13.40
C ILE A 593 22.41 -2.95 12.31
N GLU A 594 23.58 -3.51 12.57
CA GLU A 594 24.58 -3.75 11.53
C GLU A 594 24.10 -4.86 10.59
N TYR A 595 24.39 -4.73 9.30
CA TYR A 595 23.89 -5.64 8.27
C TYR A 595 24.96 -5.99 7.23
N ASP A 596 25.59 -4.98 6.62
CA ASP A 596 26.66 -5.11 5.61
C ASP A 596 26.39 -6.07 4.43
N ASP A 597 25.15 -6.07 3.95
CA ASP A 597 24.69 -6.99 2.89
C ASP A 597 23.72 -6.31 1.92
N TYR A 598 23.25 -7.05 0.92
CA TYR A 598 22.29 -6.60 -0.06
C TYR A 598 20.89 -6.41 0.52
N VAL A 599 20.28 -5.30 0.16
CA VAL A 599 18.86 -5.03 0.37
C VAL A 599 18.16 -4.99 -0.97
N TYR A 600 16.88 -5.32 -0.95
CA TYR A 600 16.10 -5.54 -2.16
C TYR A 600 14.80 -4.76 -2.12
N ASP A 601 14.27 -4.41 -3.28
CA ASP A 601 12.94 -3.84 -3.42
C ASP A 601 12.31 -4.29 -4.73
N PHE A 602 10.99 -4.43 -4.75
CA PHE A 602 10.28 -4.53 -6.02
C PHE A 602 10.29 -3.18 -6.72
N VAL A 603 9.95 -3.18 -8.00
CA VAL A 603 9.59 -1.97 -8.72
C VAL A 603 8.16 -2.15 -9.19
N VAL A 604 7.25 -1.52 -8.47
CA VAL A 604 5.81 -1.55 -8.74
C VAL A 604 5.33 -0.15 -9.16
N PRO A 605 5.19 0.12 -10.47
CA PRO A 605 4.72 1.41 -10.98
C PRO A 605 3.35 1.78 -10.37
N ASP A 606 2.46 0.78 -10.28
CA ASP A 606 1.09 0.93 -9.83
C ASP A 606 0.91 0.47 -8.36
N GLY A 607 0.34 1.32 -7.52
CA GLY A 607 -0.09 0.94 -6.16
C GLY A 607 0.93 1.09 -5.02
N ARG A 608 2.16 1.55 -5.29
CA ARG A 608 3.13 2.12 -4.30
C ARG A 608 3.55 1.21 -3.13
N CYS A 609 3.15 -0.05 -3.07
CA CYS A 609 3.58 -1.00 -2.03
C CYS A 609 3.44 -2.45 -2.52
N PHE A 610 4.03 -3.39 -1.79
CA PHE A 610 3.83 -4.83 -1.96
C PHE A 610 3.62 -5.50 -0.60
N VAL A 611 3.19 -6.78 -0.59
CA VAL A 611 3.00 -7.56 0.64
C VAL A 611 4.19 -8.48 0.89
N GLY A 612 4.82 -8.35 2.05
CA GLY A 612 5.97 -9.18 2.46
C GLY A 612 6.10 -9.34 3.98
N GLY A 613 7.17 -10.00 4.40
CA GLY A 613 7.50 -10.31 5.80
C GLY A 613 7.04 -11.72 6.24
N HIS A 614 7.68 -12.24 7.29
CA HIS A 614 7.33 -13.53 7.91
C HIS A 614 5.87 -13.59 8.41
N GLN A 615 5.31 -12.44 8.72
CA GLN A 615 3.87 -12.24 8.81
C GLN A 615 3.50 -11.15 7.80
N PRO A 616 2.39 -11.30 7.06
CA PRO A 616 2.07 -10.37 5.98
C PRO A 616 1.99 -8.91 6.47
N THR A 617 2.71 -8.05 5.76
CA THR A 617 2.91 -6.63 6.05
C THR A 617 2.91 -5.82 4.75
N LEU A 618 2.39 -4.58 4.80
CA LEU A 618 2.49 -3.64 3.68
C LEU A 618 3.86 -2.96 3.68
N LEU A 619 4.63 -3.18 2.61
CA LEU A 619 5.97 -2.62 2.43
C LEU A 619 5.91 -1.60 1.29
N HIS A 620 6.27 -0.34 1.56
CA HIS A 620 6.27 0.68 0.52
C HIS A 620 7.28 0.34 -0.57
N ASN A 621 6.89 0.56 -1.81
CA ASN A 621 7.68 0.26 -2.99
C ASN A 621 8.54 1.45 -3.44
N THR A 622 9.68 1.21 -4.08
CA THR A 622 10.42 2.22 -4.84
C THR A 622 9.81 2.35 -6.24
N GLN A 623 9.37 3.57 -6.58
CA GLN A 623 9.05 3.89 -7.97
C GLN A 623 10.35 4.28 -8.65
N LEU A 624 10.71 3.55 -9.73
CA LEU A 624 11.73 4.01 -10.67
C LEU A 624 11.11 5.16 -11.47
N ALA A 625 11.31 6.40 -11.05
CA ALA A 625 10.87 7.55 -11.81
C ALA A 625 11.88 7.81 -12.92
N HIS A 626 11.61 7.37 -14.15
CA HIS A 626 12.44 7.77 -15.30
C HIS A 626 12.72 9.28 -15.24
N GLN A 627 14.00 9.64 -15.32
CA GLN A 627 14.43 11.02 -15.50
C GLN A 627 13.68 11.57 -16.72
N LEU A 628 12.76 12.51 -16.50
CA LEU A 628 11.97 13.12 -17.56
C LEU A 628 12.60 14.49 -17.87
N SER A 629 13.50 14.51 -18.85
CA SER A 629 13.86 15.76 -19.52
C SER A 629 12.77 16.07 -20.54
N ILE A 630 11.95 17.08 -20.29
CA ILE A 630 10.97 17.54 -21.28
C ILE A 630 11.62 18.66 -22.09
N ASN A 631 12.01 18.35 -23.33
CA ASN A 631 12.41 19.37 -24.29
C ASN A 631 11.17 20.00 -24.92
N VAL A 632 10.82 21.21 -24.48
CA VAL A 632 9.73 21.99 -25.06
C VAL A 632 10.31 22.96 -26.09
N GLN A 633 10.49 22.48 -27.32
CA GLN A 633 10.74 23.34 -28.48
C GLN A 633 9.45 23.47 -29.27
N LEU A 634 8.76 24.60 -29.13
CA LEU A 634 7.85 25.03 -30.20
C LEU A 634 8.72 25.69 -31.28
N PRO A 635 8.53 25.37 -32.56
CA PRO A 635 9.21 26.09 -33.63
C PRO A 635 8.86 27.59 -33.53
N PRO A 636 9.82 28.49 -33.84
CA PRO A 636 9.63 29.94 -33.78
C PRO A 636 8.55 30.46 -34.72
#